data_AF-A0A9E2XED0-F1
#
_entry.id   AF-A0A9E2XED0-F1
#
_cell.length_a   1.000
_cell.length_b   1.000
_cell.length_c   1.000
_cell.angle_alpha   90.00
_cell.angle_beta   90.00
_cell.angle_gamma   90.00
#
_symmetry.space_group_name_H-M   'P 1'
#
loop_
_entity.id
_entity.type
_entity.pdbx_description
1 polymer ?
#
loop_
_entity_poly.entity_id
_entity_poly.type
_entity_poly.pdbx_seq_one_letter_code
_entity_poly.pdbx_strand_id
1 'polypeptide(L)'
;MPLYGYARDSTESQTLASQLRALRAAGCTRIFREKITGTIGDRPQLRRAIDRLAAGDVIMVTRLDRLARSTRDLLNTLVAITGKGAGFRSLGDAWADTTTPHGRLMIPVLGGLAAFEAGLIRARTGAGRKRAKARGVRLGRKPTLTPQQHAEALQALSAGTATQADLARRFTVSQSTISRLANKAATSLTRPPAPRIDAETERAARAFLKRIEDKYPFSDAILYGSRARGDHKSDSDADIAVVLKGEPERRAKVSGDMAAIAFHVLMETGVMVQGFPLWPDELARPETFSNPALIENILREGIHL
;
A
#
# COMPACT_ATOMS: atom_id res chain seq x y z
N MET A 1 -43.91 -1.88 9.63
CA MET A 1 -42.46 -1.79 9.37
C MET A 1 -41.97 -0.41 9.81
N PRO A 2 -41.18 -0.31 10.89
CA PRO A 2 -40.69 0.97 11.40
C PRO A 2 -39.85 1.76 10.38
N LEU A 3 -40.15 3.05 10.25
CA LEU A 3 -39.36 3.99 9.45
C LEU A 3 -38.56 4.89 10.38
N TYR A 4 -37.24 4.87 10.22
CA TYR A 4 -36.29 5.71 10.93
C TYR A 4 -35.77 6.80 10.00
N GLY A 5 -35.52 7.99 10.53
CA GLY A 5 -34.87 9.07 9.81
C GLY A 5 -33.47 9.33 10.35
N TYR A 6 -32.58 9.79 9.49
CA TYR A 6 -31.28 10.33 9.87
C TYR A 6 -31.09 11.68 9.20
N ALA A 7 -30.78 12.70 10.00
CA ALA A 7 -30.51 14.06 9.55
C ALA A 7 -29.15 14.52 10.08
N ARG A 8 -28.39 15.22 9.24
CA ARG A 8 -27.09 15.78 9.62
C ARG A 8 -27.12 17.29 9.50
N ASP A 9 -26.83 17.96 10.60
CA ASP A 9 -26.77 19.41 10.71
C ASP A 9 -25.47 19.92 10.07
N SER A 10 -25.57 20.73 9.02
CA SER A 10 -24.46 21.58 8.60
C SER A 10 -24.44 22.83 9.50
N THR A 11 -23.39 23.65 9.46
CA THR A 11 -23.29 24.90 10.25
C THR A 11 -24.44 25.92 10.05
N GLU A 12 -25.45 25.61 9.23
CA GLU A 12 -26.64 26.41 8.94
C GLU A 12 -27.91 25.76 9.52
N SER A 13 -28.49 26.41 10.54
CA SER A 13 -29.67 25.92 11.29
C SER A 13 -30.94 25.73 10.44
N GLN A 14 -31.09 26.49 9.34
CA GLN A 14 -32.24 26.38 8.44
C GLN A 14 -32.28 25.05 7.68
N THR A 15 -31.11 24.44 7.42
CA THR A 15 -30.99 23.18 6.66
C THR A 15 -31.42 21.96 7.48
N LEU A 16 -31.31 21.99 8.81
CA LEU A 16 -31.75 20.88 9.65
C LEU A 16 -33.27 20.82 9.78
N ALA A 17 -33.91 21.98 9.97
CA ALA A 17 -35.35 22.05 10.11
C ALA A 17 -36.09 21.52 8.87
N SER A 18 -35.59 21.84 7.67
CA SER A 18 -36.15 21.32 6.41
C SER A 18 -36.00 19.80 6.30
N GLN A 19 -34.84 19.25 6.69
CA GLN A 19 -34.62 17.80 6.72
C GLN A 19 -35.60 17.08 7.64
N LEU A 20 -35.79 17.61 8.85
CA LEU A 20 -36.71 17.01 9.83
C LEU A 20 -38.16 17.03 9.34
N ARG A 21 -38.60 18.12 8.69
CA ARG A 21 -39.95 18.19 8.10
C ARG A 21 -40.12 17.15 6.99
N ALA A 22 -39.17 17.04 6.07
CA ALA A 22 -39.23 16.08 4.98
C ALA A 22 -39.27 14.62 5.49
N LEU A 23 -38.43 14.28 6.46
CA LEU A 23 -38.38 12.93 7.04
C LEU A 23 -39.67 12.59 7.79
N ARG A 24 -40.25 13.53 8.54
CA ARG A 24 -41.55 13.33 9.20
C ARG A 24 -42.67 13.15 8.19
N ALA A 25 -42.71 13.97 7.14
CA ALA A 25 -43.69 13.85 6.06
C ALA A 25 -43.59 12.50 5.33
N ALA A 26 -42.38 11.94 5.24
CA ALA A 26 -42.14 10.60 4.70
C ALA A 26 -42.48 9.44 5.66
N GLY A 27 -43.04 9.73 6.85
CA GLY A 27 -43.49 8.73 7.82
C GLY A 27 -42.42 8.26 8.83
N CYS A 28 -41.27 8.93 8.92
CA CYS A 28 -40.23 8.56 9.90
C CYS A 28 -40.70 8.82 11.34
N THR A 29 -40.81 7.76 12.14
CA THR A 29 -41.30 7.81 13.53
C THR A 29 -40.22 8.25 14.52
N ARG A 30 -38.96 7.87 14.26
CA ARG A 30 -37.78 8.23 15.06
C ARG A 30 -36.70 8.79 14.16
N ILE A 31 -36.23 10.01 14.45
CA ILE A 31 -35.22 10.70 13.64
C ILE A 31 -33.97 10.96 14.48
N PHE A 32 -32.85 10.37 14.07
CA PHE A 32 -31.52 10.61 14.63
C PHE A 32 -30.91 11.88 14.03
N ARG A 33 -30.34 12.73 14.88
CA ARG A 33 -29.84 14.06 14.48
C ARG A 33 -28.37 14.18 14.81
N GLU A 34 -27.54 14.22 13.78
CA GLU A 34 -26.09 14.35 13.93
C GLU A 34 -25.68 15.81 13.86
N LYS A 35 -24.95 16.29 14.88
CA LYS A 35 -24.40 17.65 14.91
C LYS A 35 -22.96 17.62 14.40
N ILE A 36 -22.62 18.49 13.44
CA ILE A 36 -21.21 18.67 13.07
C ILE A 36 -20.52 19.49 14.16
N THR A 37 -19.88 18.81 15.12
CA THR A 37 -18.89 19.42 16.01
C THR A 37 -17.52 19.29 15.34
N GLY A 38 -16.69 20.35 15.43
CA GLY A 38 -15.45 20.56 14.69
C GLY A 38 -14.29 19.57 14.95
N THR A 39 -14.57 18.33 15.32
CA THR A 39 -13.61 17.25 15.43
C THR A 39 -14.03 16.07 14.55
N ILE A 40 -13.12 15.71 13.64
CA ILE A 40 -13.33 14.77 12.55
C ILE A 40 -13.38 13.36 13.10
N GLY A 41 -14.54 12.69 13.06
CA GLY A 41 -14.54 11.23 13.00
C GLY A 41 -15.80 10.55 13.49
N ASP A 42 -16.30 10.91 14.67
CA ASP A 42 -17.34 10.10 15.29
C ASP A 42 -18.72 10.58 14.83
N ARG A 43 -19.50 9.70 14.20
CA ARG A 43 -20.94 9.90 13.91
C ARG A 43 -21.74 9.03 14.87
N PRO A 44 -21.77 9.38 16.17
CA PRO A 44 -22.38 8.54 17.18
C PRO A 44 -23.89 8.37 16.95
N GLN A 45 -24.57 9.34 16.33
CA GLN A 45 -26.00 9.25 16.07
C GLN A 45 -26.28 8.35 14.87
N LEU A 46 -25.44 8.38 13.83
CA LEU A 46 -25.55 7.40 12.74
C LEU A 46 -25.33 5.97 13.25
N ARG A 47 -24.30 5.78 14.09
CA ARG A 47 -24.01 4.47 14.69
C ARG A 47 -25.17 3.97 15.54
N ARG A 48 -25.71 4.81 16.42
CA ARG A 48 -26.92 4.51 17.21
C ARG A 48 -28.13 4.20 16.33
N ALA A 49 -28.29 4.90 15.21
CA ALA A 49 -29.37 4.64 14.27
C ALA A 49 -29.27 3.24 13.70
N ILE A 50 -28.09 2.87 13.18
CA ILE A 50 -27.82 1.53 12.64
C ILE A 50 -27.94 0.47 13.73
N ASP A 51 -27.42 0.73 14.93
CA ASP A 51 -27.50 -0.18 16.07
C ASP A 51 -28.94 -0.54 16.43
N ARG A 52 -29.86 0.42 16.29
CA ARG A 52 -31.28 0.24 16.62
C ARG A 52 -32.09 -0.53 15.58
N LEU A 53 -31.61 -0.61 14.34
CA LEU A 53 -32.32 -1.28 13.24
C LEU A 53 -32.43 -2.79 13.47
N ALA A 54 -33.62 -3.32 13.20
CA ALA A 54 -33.92 -4.73 13.09
C ALA A 54 -34.22 -5.11 11.62
N ALA A 55 -34.32 -6.42 11.36
CA ALA A 55 -34.66 -6.92 10.03
C ALA A 55 -36.04 -6.38 9.58
N GLY A 56 -36.10 -5.89 8.36
CA GLY A 56 -37.28 -5.22 7.79
C GLY A 56 -37.36 -3.72 8.07
N ASP A 57 -36.66 -3.17 9.07
CA ASP A 57 -36.69 -1.71 9.30
C ASP A 57 -36.11 -0.94 8.11
N VAL A 58 -36.53 0.32 7.93
CA VAL A 58 -35.96 1.19 6.89
C VAL A 58 -35.45 2.48 7.51
N ILE A 59 -34.20 2.83 7.22
CA ILE A 59 -33.62 4.13 7.56
C ILE A 59 -33.62 5.05 6.34
N MET A 60 -34.07 6.29 6.53
CA MET A 60 -34.22 7.29 5.49
C MET A 60 -33.35 8.51 5.73
N VAL A 61 -32.87 9.09 4.65
CA VAL A 61 -32.20 10.40 4.61
C VAL A 61 -32.84 11.27 3.56
N THR A 62 -32.70 12.58 3.68
CA THR A 62 -33.18 13.47 2.62
C THR A 62 -32.34 13.38 1.36
N ARG A 63 -31.03 13.22 1.49
CA ARG A 63 -30.05 13.12 0.40
C ARG A 63 -28.82 12.34 0.84
N LEU A 64 -28.08 11.79 -0.12
CA LEU A 64 -26.87 10.99 0.14
C LEU A 64 -25.73 11.76 0.83
N ASP A 65 -25.55 13.05 0.52
CA ASP A 65 -24.52 13.91 1.13
C ASP A 65 -24.73 14.11 2.64
N ARG A 66 -25.95 13.88 3.13
CA ARG A 66 -26.30 13.92 4.55
C ARG A 66 -25.90 12.64 5.26
N LEU A 67 -25.97 11.49 4.58
CA LEU A 67 -25.53 10.20 5.12
C LEU A 67 -24.00 10.08 5.15
N ALA A 68 -23.34 10.36 4.03
CA ALA A 68 -21.95 10.02 3.80
C ALA A 68 -21.08 11.20 3.36
N ARG A 69 -19.76 11.09 3.56
CA ARG A 69 -18.76 12.10 3.14
C ARG A 69 -17.91 11.67 1.94
N SER A 70 -18.01 10.41 1.54
CA SER A 70 -17.35 9.85 0.36
C SER A 70 -18.13 8.63 -0.12
N THR A 71 -17.86 8.17 -1.35
CA THR A 71 -18.48 6.96 -1.89
C THR A 71 -18.16 5.73 -1.05
N ARG A 72 -16.92 5.60 -0.56
CA ARG A 72 -16.53 4.50 0.35
C ARG A 72 -17.33 4.52 1.64
N ASP A 73 -17.50 5.71 2.20
CA ASP A 73 -18.26 5.91 3.44
C ASP A 73 -19.75 5.57 3.26
N LEU A 74 -20.33 5.95 2.12
CA LEU A 74 -21.68 5.58 1.73
C LEU A 74 -21.83 4.06 1.66
N LEU A 75 -20.97 3.39 0.90
CA LEU A 75 -21.04 1.94 0.71
C LEU A 75 -20.88 1.17 2.02
N ASN A 76 -19.92 1.55 2.86
CA ASN A 76 -19.72 0.91 4.17
C ASN A 76 -20.97 1.06 5.05
N THR A 77 -21.61 2.24 5.01
CA THR A 77 -22.84 2.51 5.77
C THR A 77 -24.00 1.64 5.25
N LEU A 78 -24.15 1.54 3.93
CA LEU A 78 -25.19 0.73 3.31
C LEU A 78 -25.00 -0.77 3.60
N VAL A 79 -23.77 -1.28 3.54
CA VAL A 79 -23.44 -2.67 3.93
C VAL A 79 -23.79 -2.94 5.39
N ALA A 80 -23.51 -1.99 6.29
CA ALA A 80 -23.86 -2.14 7.71
C ALA A 80 -25.39 -2.20 7.94
N ILE A 81 -26.15 -1.43 7.16
CA ILE A 81 -27.62 -1.43 7.21
C ILE A 81 -28.18 -2.75 6.63
N THR A 82 -27.76 -3.13 5.43
CA THR A 82 -28.27 -4.35 4.77
C THR A 82 -27.83 -5.63 5.46
N GLY A 83 -26.64 -5.63 6.10
CA GLY A 83 -26.17 -6.74 6.93
C GLY A 83 -27.06 -7.03 8.15
N LYS A 84 -27.87 -6.06 8.58
CA LYS A 84 -28.91 -6.25 9.62
C LYS A 84 -30.27 -6.70 9.06
N GLY A 85 -30.37 -6.91 7.75
CA GLY A 85 -31.64 -7.14 7.06
C GLY A 85 -32.53 -5.90 6.98
N ALA A 86 -31.98 -4.70 7.23
CA ALA A 86 -32.69 -3.44 7.13
C ALA A 86 -32.53 -2.80 5.74
N GLY A 87 -33.48 -1.97 5.36
CA GLY A 87 -33.46 -1.18 4.14
C GLY A 87 -32.95 0.25 4.35
N PHE A 88 -32.54 0.88 3.27
CA PHE A 88 -32.11 2.26 3.19
C PHE A 88 -32.86 2.96 2.05
N ARG A 89 -33.29 4.20 2.27
CA ARG A 89 -33.92 5.03 1.23
C ARG A 89 -33.48 6.49 1.30
N SER A 90 -33.11 7.08 0.16
CA SER A 90 -33.00 8.53 0.03
C SER A 90 -34.32 9.14 -0.48
N LEU A 91 -34.74 10.28 0.07
CA LEU A 91 -35.92 11.01 -0.43
C LEU A 91 -35.61 11.82 -1.70
N GLY A 92 -34.39 12.34 -1.82
CA GLY A 92 -33.95 13.16 -2.96
C GLY A 92 -33.25 12.38 -4.06
N ASP A 93 -32.81 11.15 -3.78
CA ASP A 93 -32.09 10.30 -4.73
C ASP A 93 -32.88 9.00 -4.96
N ALA A 94 -33.86 9.04 -5.87
CA ALA A 94 -34.82 7.94 -6.07
C ALA A 94 -34.16 6.59 -6.42
N TRP A 95 -32.99 6.62 -7.07
CA TRP A 95 -32.22 5.41 -7.38
C TRP A 95 -31.61 4.75 -6.12
N ALA A 96 -31.50 5.49 -5.02
CA ALA A 96 -30.87 5.04 -3.78
C ALA A 96 -31.92 4.49 -2.79
N ASP A 97 -32.64 3.45 -3.23
CA ASP A 97 -33.61 2.72 -2.42
C ASP A 97 -33.34 1.20 -2.43
N THR A 98 -32.77 0.70 -1.34
CA THR A 98 -32.40 -0.72 -1.18
C THR A 98 -33.57 -1.63 -0.86
N THR A 99 -34.78 -1.08 -0.73
CA THR A 99 -36.01 -1.88 -0.63
C THR A 99 -36.49 -2.34 -2.01
N THR A 100 -35.96 -1.77 -3.10
CA THR A 100 -36.28 -2.13 -4.48
C THR A 100 -35.18 -3.03 -5.09
N PRO A 101 -35.52 -3.94 -6.04
CA PRO A 101 -34.53 -4.71 -6.78
C PRO A 101 -33.49 -3.83 -7.50
N HIS A 102 -33.93 -2.71 -8.07
CA HIS A 102 -33.07 -1.76 -8.77
C HIS A 102 -32.05 -1.11 -7.84
N GLY A 103 -32.48 -0.56 -6.70
CA GLY A 103 -31.54 0.09 -5.77
C GLY A 103 -30.60 -0.89 -5.07
N ARG A 104 -30.99 -2.16 -4.89
CA ARG A 104 -30.08 -3.22 -4.43
C ARG A 104 -28.96 -3.49 -5.45
N LEU A 105 -29.26 -3.48 -6.74
CA LEU A 105 -28.27 -3.65 -7.81
C LEU A 105 -27.31 -2.45 -7.91
N MET A 106 -27.80 -1.24 -7.67
CA MET A 106 -26.98 -0.02 -7.81
C MET A 106 -25.85 0.08 -6.78
N ILE A 107 -25.98 -0.55 -5.60
CA ILE A 107 -24.94 -0.52 -4.55
C ILE A 107 -23.63 -1.18 -5.02
N PRO A 108 -23.60 -2.45 -5.46
CA PRO A 108 -22.40 -3.06 -6.01
C PRO A 108 -21.80 -2.30 -7.19
N VAL A 109 -22.62 -1.74 -8.07
CA VAL A 109 -22.18 -0.97 -9.25
C VAL A 109 -21.39 0.27 -8.82
N LEU A 110 -21.93 1.05 -7.87
CA LEU A 110 -21.23 2.21 -7.32
C LEU A 110 -19.99 1.81 -6.51
N GLY A 111 -20.02 0.65 -5.88
CA GLY A 111 -18.85 0.01 -5.26
C GLY A 111 -17.72 -0.24 -6.24
N GLY A 112 -18.03 -0.87 -7.38
CA GLY A 112 -17.10 -1.12 -8.46
C GLY A 112 -16.51 0.16 -9.03
N LEU A 113 -17.36 1.16 -9.31
CA LEU A 113 -16.93 2.45 -9.85
C LEU A 113 -15.98 3.19 -8.89
N ALA A 114 -16.30 3.24 -7.59
CA ALA A 114 -15.46 3.87 -6.58
C ALA A 114 -14.09 3.17 -6.44
N ALA A 115 -14.07 1.83 -6.50
CA ALA A 115 -12.84 1.06 -6.45
C ALA A 115 -11.96 1.32 -7.69
N PHE A 116 -12.60 1.41 -8.86
CA PHE A 116 -11.95 1.74 -10.13
C PHE A 116 -11.30 3.13 -10.10
N GLU A 117 -12.04 4.18 -9.69
CA GLU A 117 -11.51 5.54 -9.57
C GLU A 117 -10.31 5.61 -8.60
N ALA A 118 -10.41 4.95 -7.44
CA ALA A 118 -9.31 4.87 -6.48
C ALA A 118 -8.10 4.11 -7.06
N GLY A 119 -8.35 3.10 -7.90
CA GLY A 119 -7.32 2.42 -8.69
C GLY A 119 -6.60 3.37 -9.64
N LEU A 120 -7.35 4.16 -10.43
CA LEU A 120 -6.80 5.13 -11.37
C LEU A 120 -5.95 6.21 -10.68
N ILE A 121 -6.41 6.74 -9.55
CA ILE A 121 -5.64 7.72 -8.77
C ILE A 121 -4.30 7.09 -8.33
N ARG A 122 -4.33 5.87 -7.77
CA ARG A 122 -3.12 5.17 -7.33
C ARG A 122 -2.16 4.91 -8.49
N ALA A 123 -2.66 4.47 -9.64
CA ALA A 123 -1.86 4.24 -10.84
C ALA A 123 -1.18 5.52 -11.31
N ARG A 124 -1.94 6.63 -11.42
CA ARG A 124 -1.41 7.94 -11.84
C ARG A 124 -0.38 8.49 -10.84
N THR A 125 -0.66 8.43 -9.55
CA THR A 125 0.29 8.86 -8.51
C THR A 125 1.54 7.97 -8.48
N GLY A 126 1.39 6.67 -8.73
CA GLY A 126 2.50 5.72 -8.88
C GLY A 126 3.40 6.09 -10.06
N ALA A 127 2.82 6.31 -11.24
CA ALA A 127 3.55 6.73 -12.43
C ALA A 127 4.22 8.11 -12.23
N GLY A 128 3.54 9.06 -11.58
CA GLY A 128 4.10 10.35 -11.20
C GLY A 128 5.31 10.23 -10.28
N ARG A 129 5.22 9.38 -9.24
CA ARG A 129 6.34 9.08 -8.33
C ARG A 129 7.53 8.45 -9.06
N LYS A 130 7.28 7.49 -9.96
CA LYS A 130 8.33 6.89 -10.80
C LYS A 130 9.06 7.94 -11.65
N ARG A 131 8.31 8.81 -12.34
CA ARG A 131 8.89 9.93 -13.12
C ARG A 131 9.67 10.91 -12.25
N ALA A 132 9.17 11.24 -11.07
CA ALA A 132 9.87 12.13 -10.14
C ALA A 132 11.20 11.52 -9.67
N LYS A 133 11.21 10.22 -9.30
CA LYS A 133 12.44 9.50 -8.94
C LYS A 133 13.44 9.46 -10.10
N ALA A 134 12.98 9.19 -11.32
CA ALA A 134 13.84 9.18 -12.51
C ALA A 134 14.49 10.54 -12.79
N ARG A 135 13.85 11.64 -12.42
CA ARG A 135 14.42 13.00 -12.46
C ARG A 135 15.28 13.35 -11.24
N GLY A 136 15.61 12.39 -10.37
CA GLY A 136 16.41 12.62 -9.17
C GLY A 136 15.66 13.31 -8.02
N VAL A 137 14.34 13.47 -8.09
CA VAL A 137 13.57 14.07 -6.99
C VAL A 137 13.55 13.11 -5.80
N ARG A 138 14.21 13.52 -4.72
CA ARG A 138 14.19 12.78 -3.45
C ARG A 138 12.81 12.88 -2.80
N LEU A 139 12.11 11.75 -2.73
CA LEU A 139 10.82 11.64 -2.05
C LEU A 139 11.03 11.42 -0.54
N GLY A 140 10.06 11.87 0.27
CA GLY A 140 10.07 11.71 1.72
C GLY A 140 10.62 12.93 2.46
N ARG A 141 10.72 12.81 3.78
CA ARG A 141 11.20 13.89 4.66
C ARG A 141 12.66 14.19 4.35
N LYS A 142 12.99 15.48 4.19
CA LYS A 142 14.39 15.93 4.04
C LYS A 142 15.21 15.47 5.27
N PRO A 143 16.44 14.97 5.08
CA PRO A 143 17.33 14.67 6.20
C PRO A 143 17.48 15.88 7.12
N THR A 144 17.51 15.64 8.42
CA THR A 144 17.70 16.69 9.43
C THR A 144 19.15 17.13 9.54
N LEU A 145 20.10 16.24 9.22
CA LEU A 145 21.54 16.52 9.20
C LEU A 145 22.03 16.67 7.75
N THR A 146 22.96 17.59 7.54
CA THR A 146 23.69 17.70 6.27
C THR A 146 24.66 16.52 6.08
N PRO A 147 25.12 16.23 4.86
CA PRO A 147 26.12 15.19 4.63
C PRO A 147 27.41 15.39 5.44
N GLN A 148 27.84 16.64 5.63
CA GLN A 148 29.01 16.98 6.43
C GLN A 148 28.78 16.69 7.91
N GLN A 149 27.65 17.13 8.47
CA GLN A 149 27.28 16.84 9.87
C GLN A 149 27.12 15.34 10.10
N HIS A 150 26.62 14.61 9.10
CA HIS A 150 26.47 13.16 9.15
C HIS A 150 27.84 12.46 9.21
N ALA A 151 28.81 12.89 8.39
CA ALA A 151 30.17 12.36 8.42
C ALA A 151 30.89 12.70 9.73
N GLU A 152 30.80 13.96 10.17
CA GLU A 152 31.38 14.43 11.42
C GLU A 152 30.82 13.67 12.63
N ALA A 153 29.50 13.48 12.69
CA ALA A 153 28.87 12.72 13.76
C ALA A 153 29.39 11.27 13.83
N LEU A 154 29.51 10.59 12.69
CA LEU A 154 30.00 9.22 12.63
C LEU A 154 31.47 9.12 13.04
N GLN A 155 32.31 10.06 12.59
CA GLN A 155 33.74 10.10 12.94
C GLN A 155 33.95 10.39 14.43
N ALA A 156 33.21 11.34 14.99
CA ALA A 156 33.32 11.68 16.41
C ALA A 156 32.84 10.54 17.31
N LEU A 157 31.79 9.82 16.90
CA LEU A 157 31.31 8.63 17.60
C LEU A 157 32.31 7.46 17.52
N SER A 158 32.90 7.21 16.35
CA SER A 158 33.87 6.11 16.19
C SER A 158 35.20 6.37 16.90
N ALA A 159 35.65 7.63 16.93
CA ALA A 159 36.85 8.04 17.66
C ALA A 159 36.62 8.19 19.18
N GLY A 160 35.38 8.06 19.66
CA GLY A 160 35.03 8.25 21.07
C GLY A 160 35.21 9.68 21.58
N THR A 161 35.31 10.67 20.69
CA THR A 161 35.59 12.07 21.03
C THR A 161 34.36 12.87 21.41
N ALA A 162 33.16 12.35 21.14
CA ALA A 162 31.89 12.97 21.55
C ALA A 162 30.81 11.92 21.84
N THR A 163 29.91 12.20 22.78
CA THR A 163 28.75 11.32 23.03
C THR A 163 27.60 11.64 22.06
N GLN A 164 26.64 10.73 21.94
CA GLN A 164 25.42 10.96 21.16
C GLN A 164 24.64 12.20 21.65
N ALA A 165 24.65 12.45 22.96
CA ALA A 165 23.98 13.61 23.57
C ALA A 165 24.70 14.92 23.20
N ASP A 166 26.03 14.91 23.15
CA ASP A 166 26.82 16.08 22.76
C ASP A 166 26.58 16.45 21.30
N LEU A 167 26.59 15.47 20.41
CA LEU A 167 26.31 15.69 18.98
C LEU A 167 24.87 16.11 18.73
N ALA A 168 23.91 15.59 19.50
CA ALA A 168 22.51 15.99 19.42
C ALA A 168 22.33 17.48 19.76
N ARG A 169 22.97 17.94 20.84
CA ARG A 169 23.00 19.36 21.21
C ARG A 169 23.70 20.21 20.15
N ARG A 170 24.87 19.76 19.70
CA ARG A 170 25.72 20.49 18.75
C ARG A 170 25.05 20.72 17.39
N PHE A 171 24.27 19.74 16.92
CA PHE A 171 23.54 19.85 15.66
C PHE A 171 22.07 20.25 15.83
N THR A 172 21.63 20.55 17.05
CA THR A 172 20.24 20.93 17.37
C THR A 172 19.23 19.89 16.85
N VAL A 173 19.53 18.61 17.08
CA VAL A 173 18.66 17.47 16.72
C VAL A 173 18.34 16.63 17.94
N SER A 174 17.32 15.77 17.84
CA SER A 174 17.06 14.80 18.89
C SER A 174 18.20 13.78 18.99
N GLN A 175 18.49 13.31 20.22
CA GLN A 175 19.44 12.20 20.43
C GLN A 175 19.03 10.95 19.64
N SER A 176 17.72 10.72 19.45
CA SER A 176 17.20 9.63 18.60
C SER A 176 17.57 9.75 17.11
N THR A 177 17.93 10.95 16.63
CA THR A 177 18.45 11.14 15.27
C THR A 177 19.90 10.68 15.18
N ILE A 178 20.73 11.00 16.18
CA ILE A 178 22.13 10.55 16.27
C ILE A 178 22.22 9.04 16.55
N SER A 179 21.36 8.51 17.43
CA SER A 179 21.28 7.07 17.70
C SER A 179 20.89 6.26 16.46
N ARG A 180 19.88 6.69 15.68
CA ARG A 180 19.51 6.05 14.41
C ARG A 180 20.64 6.10 13.40
N LEU A 181 21.37 7.21 13.35
CA LEU A 181 22.56 7.35 12.52
C LEU A 181 23.63 6.33 12.90
N ALA A 182 23.99 6.25 14.18
CA ALA A 182 24.99 5.32 14.72
C ALA A 182 24.60 3.86 14.49
N ASN A 183 23.34 3.50 14.76
CA ASN A 183 22.84 2.14 14.55
C ASN A 183 22.85 1.77 13.07
N LYS A 184 22.46 2.67 12.18
CA LYS A 184 22.51 2.42 10.74
C LYS A 184 23.94 2.18 10.25
N ALA A 185 24.90 2.94 10.79
CA ALA A 185 26.32 2.76 10.49
C ALA A 185 26.89 1.45 11.08
N ALA A 186 26.50 1.09 12.30
CA ALA A 186 26.87 -0.17 12.93
C ALA A 186 26.29 -1.37 12.16
N THR A 187 25.01 -1.32 11.75
CA THR A 187 24.38 -2.35 10.91
C THR A 187 25.06 -2.49 9.54
N SER A 188 25.65 -1.43 8.99
CA SER A 188 26.47 -1.52 7.78
C SER A 188 27.88 -2.08 7.98
N LEU A 189 28.40 -2.08 9.22
CA LEU A 189 29.77 -2.52 9.55
C LEU A 189 29.83 -3.92 10.18
N THR A 190 28.83 -4.30 10.98
CA THR A 190 28.62 -5.69 11.43
C THR A 190 27.54 -6.30 10.54
N ARG A 191 27.94 -6.77 9.35
CA ARG A 191 27.07 -7.66 8.58
C ARG A 191 27.00 -8.98 9.36
N PRO A 192 25.84 -9.44 9.86
CA PRO A 192 25.73 -10.83 10.25
C PRO A 192 26.19 -11.70 9.05
N PRO A 193 26.78 -12.89 9.29
CA PRO A 193 27.08 -13.80 8.18
C PRO A 193 25.85 -13.89 7.29
N ALA A 194 26.05 -13.83 5.96
CA ALA A 194 24.96 -13.76 4.98
C ALA A 194 23.85 -14.72 5.44
N PRO A 195 22.62 -14.22 5.65
CA PRO A 195 21.57 -15.07 6.19
C PRO A 195 21.50 -16.30 5.30
N ARG A 196 21.61 -17.49 5.91
CA ARG A 196 21.37 -18.73 5.17
C ARG A 196 20.02 -18.56 4.49
N ILE A 197 19.99 -18.72 3.17
CA ILE A 197 18.77 -18.66 2.38
C ILE A 197 17.76 -19.58 3.06
N ASP A 198 16.55 -19.08 3.32
CA ASP A 198 15.52 -19.92 3.95
C ASP A 198 15.15 -21.08 3.01
N ALA A 199 14.72 -22.19 3.60
CA ALA A 199 14.50 -23.43 2.85
C ALA A 199 13.42 -23.29 1.78
N GLU A 200 12.44 -22.39 1.93
CA GLU A 200 11.40 -22.14 0.91
C GLU A 200 12.00 -21.42 -0.30
N THR A 201 12.74 -20.34 -0.05
CA THR A 201 13.47 -19.59 -1.09
C THR A 201 14.46 -20.50 -1.82
N GLU A 202 15.21 -21.31 -1.09
CA GLU A 202 16.21 -22.21 -1.69
C GLU A 202 15.54 -23.25 -2.61
N ARG A 203 14.42 -23.85 -2.17
CA ARG A 203 13.65 -24.79 -3.00
C ARG A 203 13.10 -24.12 -4.26
N ALA A 204 12.52 -22.93 -4.13
CA ALA A 204 11.97 -22.18 -5.26
C ALA A 204 13.05 -21.76 -6.25
N ALA A 205 14.19 -21.25 -5.75
CA ALA A 205 15.33 -20.87 -6.56
C ALA A 205 15.89 -22.05 -7.35
N ARG A 206 16.12 -23.21 -6.70
CA ARG A 206 16.59 -24.43 -7.37
C ARG A 206 15.59 -24.91 -8.44
N ALA A 207 14.29 -24.92 -8.12
CA ALA A 207 13.25 -25.33 -9.06
C ALA A 207 13.14 -24.40 -10.27
N PHE A 208 13.35 -23.11 -10.07
CA PHE A 208 13.38 -22.10 -11.13
C PHE A 208 14.63 -22.25 -12.01
N LEU A 209 15.81 -22.22 -11.41
CA LEU A 209 17.08 -22.28 -12.14
C LEU A 209 17.23 -23.54 -12.96
N LYS A 210 16.79 -24.70 -12.45
CA LYS A 210 16.80 -25.95 -13.21
C LYS A 210 16.01 -25.84 -14.53
N ARG A 211 14.82 -25.24 -14.49
CA ARG A 211 13.96 -25.06 -15.68
C ARG A 211 14.47 -23.96 -16.61
N ILE A 212 15.19 -22.99 -16.06
CA ILE A 212 15.84 -21.95 -16.85
C ILE A 212 17.03 -22.53 -17.59
N GLU A 213 17.86 -23.35 -16.94
CA GLU A 213 19.05 -23.96 -17.55
C GLU A 213 18.70 -24.77 -18.81
N ASP A 214 17.57 -25.48 -18.80
CA ASP A 214 17.05 -26.25 -19.94
C ASP A 214 16.81 -25.40 -21.19
N LYS A 215 16.52 -24.10 -21.03
CA LYS A 215 16.14 -23.18 -22.13
C LYS A 215 17.19 -22.10 -22.39
N TYR A 216 17.88 -21.68 -21.35
CA TYR A 216 18.76 -20.52 -21.31
C TYR A 216 20.00 -20.84 -20.48
N PRO A 217 21.12 -21.24 -21.12
CA PRO A 217 22.38 -21.43 -20.44
C PRO A 217 22.80 -20.16 -19.71
N PHE A 218 23.16 -20.27 -18.43
CA PHE A 218 23.62 -19.14 -17.61
C PHE A 218 24.97 -19.44 -16.96
N SER A 219 25.69 -18.39 -16.56
CA SER A 219 26.99 -18.47 -15.88
C SER A 219 26.90 -18.24 -14.38
N ASP A 220 25.85 -17.53 -13.94
CA ASP A 220 25.67 -17.18 -12.54
C ASP A 220 24.19 -16.88 -12.27
N ALA A 221 23.77 -17.07 -11.02
CA ALA A 221 22.45 -16.73 -10.55
C ALA A 221 22.56 -16.09 -9.17
N ILE A 222 21.97 -14.91 -9.01
CA ILE A 222 22.16 -14.07 -7.83
C ILE A 222 20.80 -13.77 -7.23
N LEU A 223 20.51 -14.31 -6.05
CA LEU A 223 19.37 -13.92 -5.23
C LEU A 223 19.64 -12.53 -4.64
N TYR A 224 18.73 -11.59 -4.84
CA TYR A 224 18.83 -10.24 -4.26
C TYR A 224 17.52 -9.83 -3.60
N GLY A 225 17.47 -8.61 -3.05
CA GLY A 225 16.25 -8.09 -2.46
C GLY A 225 15.97 -8.61 -1.05
N SER A 226 14.70 -8.69 -0.67
CA SER A 226 14.31 -8.89 0.73
C SER A 226 14.65 -10.29 1.27
N ARG A 227 14.51 -11.32 0.43
CA ARG A 227 14.88 -12.69 0.77
C ARG A 227 16.39 -12.86 0.91
N ALA A 228 17.19 -12.19 0.08
CA ALA A 228 18.66 -12.15 0.24
C ALA A 228 19.11 -11.41 1.52
N ARG A 229 18.40 -10.34 1.91
CA ARG A 229 18.68 -9.59 3.15
C ARG A 229 18.14 -10.26 4.42
N GLY A 230 17.27 -11.25 4.29
CA GLY A 230 16.58 -11.88 5.43
C GLY A 230 15.51 -10.98 6.08
N ASP A 231 15.06 -9.90 5.41
CA ASP A 231 14.02 -8.97 5.90
C ASP A 231 12.66 -9.16 5.21
N HIS A 232 12.47 -10.32 4.58
CA HIS A 232 11.27 -10.68 3.83
C HIS A 232 10.06 -10.98 4.72
N LYS A 233 8.87 -10.87 4.13
CA LYS A 233 7.59 -11.32 4.71
C LYS A 233 7.16 -12.62 4.04
N SER A 234 6.16 -13.29 4.61
CA SER A 234 5.61 -14.54 4.06
C SER A 234 5.10 -14.42 2.62
N ASP A 235 4.66 -13.23 2.20
CA ASP A 235 4.16 -12.93 0.85
C ASP A 235 5.22 -12.30 -0.08
N SER A 236 6.48 -12.25 0.33
CA SER A 236 7.54 -11.63 -0.48
C SER A 236 8.00 -12.55 -1.60
N ASP A 237 8.29 -11.96 -2.75
CA ASP A 237 8.84 -12.65 -3.91
C ASP A 237 10.35 -12.92 -3.73
N ALA A 238 10.87 -13.91 -4.45
CA ALA A 238 12.30 -14.19 -4.59
C ALA A 238 12.84 -13.53 -5.86
N ASP A 239 13.54 -12.41 -5.70
CA ASP A 239 14.18 -11.71 -6.82
C ASP A 239 15.50 -12.40 -7.20
N ILE A 240 15.58 -12.97 -8.40
CA ILE A 240 16.76 -13.72 -8.87
C ILE A 240 17.25 -13.11 -10.19
N ALA A 241 18.46 -12.57 -10.16
CA ALA A 241 19.16 -12.15 -11.37
C ALA A 241 19.86 -13.36 -11.99
N VAL A 242 19.57 -13.65 -13.26
CA VAL A 242 20.18 -14.77 -13.99
C VAL A 242 21.11 -14.22 -15.05
N VAL A 243 22.41 -14.49 -14.92
CA VAL A 243 23.45 -14.01 -15.83
C VAL A 243 23.58 -15.00 -16.98
N LEU A 244 22.93 -14.70 -18.09
CA LEU A 244 22.82 -15.55 -19.27
C LEU A 244 24.11 -15.57 -20.08
N LYS A 245 24.42 -16.73 -20.65
CA LYS A 245 25.54 -16.91 -21.59
C LYS A 245 25.08 -16.56 -23.00
N GLY A 246 26.01 -16.04 -23.81
CA GLY A 246 25.77 -15.73 -25.22
C GLY A 246 25.33 -14.28 -25.47
N GLU A 247 24.92 -14.00 -26.70
CA GLU A 247 24.53 -12.66 -27.13
C GLU A 247 23.19 -12.21 -26.49
N PRO A 248 23.02 -10.92 -26.21
CA PRO A 248 21.76 -10.37 -25.71
C PRO A 248 20.56 -10.66 -26.62
N GLU A 249 19.72 -11.61 -26.21
CA GLU A 249 18.37 -11.76 -26.77
C GLU A 249 17.48 -10.57 -26.37
N ARG A 250 16.31 -10.44 -27.01
CA ARG A 250 15.31 -9.45 -26.58
C ARG A 250 14.89 -9.75 -25.13
N ARG A 251 15.38 -8.94 -24.17
CA ARG A 251 15.06 -9.04 -22.73
C ARG A 251 13.58 -9.30 -22.46
N ALA A 252 12.67 -8.61 -23.16
CA ALA A 252 11.22 -8.78 -22.99
C ALA A 252 10.73 -10.21 -23.25
N LYS A 253 11.30 -10.90 -24.25
CA LYS A 253 11.00 -12.31 -24.54
C LYS A 253 11.48 -13.21 -23.41
N VAL A 254 12.75 -13.06 -23.01
CA VAL A 254 13.37 -13.87 -21.96
C VAL A 254 12.67 -13.67 -20.61
N SER A 255 12.35 -12.42 -20.25
CA SER A 255 11.57 -12.11 -19.05
C SER A 255 10.17 -12.72 -19.09
N GLY A 256 9.52 -12.75 -20.27
CA GLY A 256 8.22 -13.41 -20.43
C GLY A 256 8.30 -14.93 -20.21
N ASP A 257 9.34 -15.56 -20.76
CA ASP A 257 9.61 -16.98 -20.58
C ASP A 257 9.94 -17.33 -19.11
N MET A 258 10.76 -16.50 -18.45
CA MET A 258 11.04 -16.60 -17.01
C MET A 258 9.77 -16.48 -16.18
N ALA A 259 8.87 -15.54 -16.50
CA ALA A 259 7.62 -15.37 -15.79
C ALA A 259 6.68 -16.59 -15.93
N ALA A 260 6.64 -17.22 -17.11
CA ALA A 260 5.88 -18.45 -17.32
C ALA A 260 6.42 -19.60 -16.45
N ILE A 261 7.74 -19.76 -16.39
CA ILE A 261 8.40 -20.76 -15.52
C ILE A 261 8.14 -20.45 -14.04
N ALA A 262 8.24 -19.18 -13.64
CA ALA A 262 8.01 -18.75 -12.26
C ALA A 262 6.60 -19.08 -11.77
N PHE A 263 5.59 -19.01 -12.64
CA PHE A 263 4.22 -19.40 -12.28
C PHE A 263 4.13 -20.88 -11.89
N HIS A 264 4.79 -21.77 -12.63
CA HIS A 264 4.85 -23.19 -12.26
C HIS A 264 5.60 -23.41 -10.94
N VAL A 265 6.72 -22.72 -10.73
CA VAL A 265 7.50 -22.79 -9.48
C VAL A 265 6.68 -22.31 -8.29
N LEU A 266 5.90 -21.24 -8.44
CA LEU A 266 4.98 -20.76 -7.40
C LEU A 266 3.98 -21.84 -7.00
N MET A 267 3.36 -22.52 -7.97
CA MET A 267 2.37 -23.57 -7.70
C MET A 267 2.99 -24.77 -6.96
N GLU A 268 4.26 -25.09 -7.22
CA GLU A 268 4.97 -26.21 -6.58
C GLU A 268 5.53 -25.86 -5.20
N THR A 269 6.00 -24.63 -5.01
CA THR A 269 6.83 -24.25 -3.85
C THR A 269 6.17 -23.24 -2.91
N GLY A 270 5.11 -22.58 -3.35
CA GLY A 270 4.44 -21.50 -2.62
C GLY A 270 5.17 -20.15 -2.67
N VAL A 271 6.34 -20.07 -3.32
CA VAL A 271 7.13 -18.83 -3.44
C VAL A 271 7.17 -18.37 -4.89
N MET A 272 6.78 -17.13 -5.14
CA MET A 272 6.90 -16.50 -6.45
C MET A 272 8.35 -16.10 -6.69
N VAL A 273 8.92 -16.50 -7.83
CA VAL A 273 10.25 -16.08 -8.27
C VAL A 273 10.13 -14.96 -9.31
N GLN A 274 10.79 -13.84 -9.08
CA GLN A 274 10.96 -12.79 -10.09
C GLN A 274 12.32 -12.92 -10.76
N GLY A 275 12.33 -13.63 -11.89
CA GLY A 275 13.53 -13.80 -12.72
C GLY A 275 13.89 -12.54 -13.49
N PHE A 276 15.14 -12.10 -13.39
CA PHE A 276 15.67 -10.94 -14.09
C PHE A 276 16.86 -11.34 -14.97
N PRO A 277 16.70 -11.37 -16.31
CA PRO A 277 17.78 -11.75 -17.21
C PRO A 277 18.80 -10.62 -17.34
N LEU A 278 20.07 -10.97 -17.12
CA LEU A 278 21.24 -10.12 -17.27
C LEU A 278 22.26 -10.77 -18.21
N TRP A 279 23.08 -9.95 -18.83
CA TRP A 279 24.25 -10.39 -19.58
C TRP A 279 25.55 -9.90 -18.91
N PRO A 280 26.68 -10.60 -19.10
CA PRO A 280 27.95 -10.27 -18.43
C PRO A 280 28.37 -8.82 -18.59
N ASP A 281 28.19 -8.25 -19.77
CA ASP A 281 28.50 -6.86 -20.09
C ASP A 281 27.71 -5.85 -19.26
N GLU A 282 26.47 -6.17 -18.93
CA GLU A 282 25.58 -5.31 -18.14
C GLU A 282 25.94 -5.33 -16.67
N LEU A 283 26.46 -6.46 -16.19
CA LEU A 283 26.98 -6.61 -14.84
C LEU A 283 28.32 -5.88 -14.68
N ALA A 284 29.17 -5.93 -15.71
CA ALA A 284 30.47 -5.26 -15.72
C ALA A 284 30.38 -3.74 -15.89
N ARG A 285 29.30 -3.25 -16.53
CA ARG A 285 29.07 -1.82 -16.81
C ARG A 285 27.69 -1.34 -16.31
N PRO A 286 27.45 -1.29 -14.99
CA PRO A 286 26.17 -0.88 -14.40
C PRO A 286 25.63 0.45 -14.94
N GLU A 287 26.51 1.39 -15.26
CA GLU A 287 26.21 2.73 -15.77
C GLU A 287 25.50 2.73 -17.13
N THR A 288 25.68 1.67 -17.92
CA THR A 288 25.03 1.51 -19.22
C THR A 288 23.60 0.98 -19.11
N PHE A 289 23.22 0.48 -17.93
CA PHE A 289 21.90 -0.07 -17.69
C PHE A 289 20.87 1.04 -17.46
N SER A 290 19.61 0.81 -17.86
CA SER A 290 18.53 1.81 -17.68
C SER A 290 18.26 2.17 -16.21
N ASN A 291 18.72 1.33 -15.27
CA ASN A 291 18.69 1.59 -13.83
C ASN A 291 19.99 1.08 -13.18
N PRO A 292 21.08 1.87 -13.18
CA PRO A 292 22.39 1.45 -12.68
C PRO A 292 22.35 1.02 -11.21
N ALA A 293 21.55 1.71 -10.40
CA ALA A 293 21.38 1.41 -8.98
C ALA A 293 20.84 0.00 -8.71
N LEU A 294 20.09 -0.61 -9.65
CA LEU A 294 19.66 -1.99 -9.50
C LEU A 294 20.84 -2.96 -9.57
N ILE A 295 21.68 -2.81 -10.59
CA ILE A 295 22.87 -3.67 -10.79
C ILE A 295 23.83 -3.50 -9.63
N GLU A 296 24.07 -2.26 -9.18
CA GLU A 296 24.88 -1.99 -7.99
C GLU A 296 24.32 -2.66 -6.72
N ASN A 297 22.99 -2.68 -6.55
CA ASN A 297 22.36 -3.37 -5.42
C ASN A 297 22.49 -4.89 -5.53
N ILE A 298 22.35 -5.46 -6.73
CA ILE A 298 22.55 -6.90 -6.98
C ILE A 298 23.99 -7.29 -6.62
N LEU A 299 24.98 -6.53 -7.10
CA LEU A 299 26.39 -6.76 -6.80
C LEU A 299 26.73 -6.58 -5.32
N ARG A 300 26.10 -5.62 -4.63
CA ARG A 300 26.38 -5.32 -3.23
C ARG A 300 25.70 -6.27 -2.24
N GLU A 301 24.46 -6.64 -2.52
CA GLU A 301 23.56 -7.35 -1.58
C GLU A 301 23.24 -8.78 -2.01
N GLY A 302 23.67 -9.20 -3.21
CA GLY A 302 23.34 -10.49 -3.79
C GLY A 302 23.98 -11.69 -3.09
N ILE A 303 23.27 -12.81 -3.11
CA ILE A 303 23.77 -14.14 -2.72
C ILE A 303 23.80 -15.00 -3.98
N HIS A 304 24.97 -15.51 -4.35
CA HIS A 304 25.13 -16.43 -5.48
C HIS A 304 24.52 -17.80 -5.13
N LEU A 305 23.78 -18.38 -6.09
CA LEU A 305 22.94 -19.57 -5.95
C LEU A 305 23.56 -20.83 -6.58
#